data_AF-C8WWB9-F1
#
_entry.id   AF-C8WWB9-F1
#
_cell.length_a   1.000
_cell.length_b   1.000
_cell.length_c   1.000
_cell.angle_alpha   90.00
_cell.angle_beta   90.00
_cell.angle_gamma   90.00
#
_symmetry.space_group_name_H-M   'P 1'
#
loop_
_entity.id
_entity.type
_entity.pdbx_description
1 polymer ?
#
loop_
_entity_poly.entity_id
_entity_poly.type
_entity_poly.pdbx_seq_one_letter_code
_entity_poly.pdbx_strand_id
1 'polypeptide(L)'
;MAKSWKTVGLWIWYVFWALFANAVYVWILRPLVDDLALYGVLAAIAIILLWMTSLKRPIRRRWLIYTLFVLMAAEGYSTLAFASKLKQALVAIAMLILLWLLAILVGRVRPAASLLGGLSVVIAQVFLPLNDWAFLTHFRVLQDAQVNLRVQNSPEAPFAVIPVTGGQAIITIDSHIPTRQELEQRAISATDSPDALYNVLQTAQGEYEIVELKSVGGRLKKVIPTPQDLARVNPLDLVRAFFPYELANWYVDNGRVYEYLTPFLTDQQAVETALAPAAYPASFQAIANQASAKEIANWDDCLAELGVKPDRAGVYISNDRLMGLGAGRGSAVTMQAESVVGEGHFTSTRDDQILLVGDNSLHVYDVNLGKVVASYQGSADNPVPNDIRIGPLVPGGRDAVFVNASPAYILTVSPQGTWKRVYTAPSQSFRFETVLTGVRPYPEILTNDPSYVRNSPVRYFSAYRFVPNADGTGQLVRIWRVFRTNVVNVTPLHLAGVPNEVLALDIYGTGDYLIISPSNVPVLPAACAVLAAIIVGGWLYRPRREGEEGSR
;
A
#
# COMPACT_ATOMS: atom_id res chain seq x y z
N MET A 1 36.64 37.18 -5.14
CA MET A 1 36.06 35.89 -4.68
C MET A 1 34.79 36.03 -3.84
N ALA A 2 34.67 36.98 -2.89
CA ALA A 2 33.50 37.10 -1.99
C ALA A 2 32.12 37.35 -2.68
N LYS A 3 32.09 37.93 -3.88
CA LYS A 3 30.86 38.20 -4.67
C LYS A 3 30.21 36.91 -5.21
N SER A 4 31.02 35.88 -5.47
CA SER A 4 30.57 34.57 -5.96
C SER A 4 29.81 33.80 -4.87
N TRP A 5 30.34 33.79 -3.64
CA TRP A 5 29.77 33.04 -2.51
C TRP A 5 28.38 33.53 -2.09
N LYS A 6 28.15 34.85 -2.09
CA LYS A 6 26.81 35.42 -1.82
C LYS A 6 25.77 35.01 -2.87
N THR A 7 26.22 34.84 -4.12
CA THR A 7 25.35 34.46 -5.24
C THR A 7 25.02 32.97 -5.17
N VAL A 8 26.00 32.11 -4.89
CA VAL A 8 25.82 30.67 -4.66
C VAL A 8 24.91 30.40 -3.46
N GLY A 9 25.13 31.09 -2.33
CA GLY A 9 24.27 30.94 -1.14
C GLY A 9 22.81 31.33 -1.41
N LEU A 10 22.57 32.35 -2.24
CA LEU A 10 21.23 32.74 -2.66
C LEU A 10 20.58 31.65 -3.53
N TRP A 11 21.31 31.02 -4.46
CA TRP A 11 20.80 29.93 -5.29
C TRP A 11 20.41 28.70 -4.45
N ILE A 12 21.29 28.31 -3.52
CA ILE A 12 21.02 27.23 -2.58
C ILE A 12 19.76 27.53 -1.76
N TRP A 13 19.59 28.78 -1.31
CA TRP A 13 18.40 29.18 -0.57
C TRP A 13 17.10 29.05 -1.39
N TYR A 14 17.12 29.41 -2.69
CA TYR A 14 15.96 29.22 -3.56
C TYR A 14 15.62 27.73 -3.74
N VAL A 15 16.61 26.90 -4.03
CA VAL A 15 16.42 25.44 -4.16
C VAL A 15 15.89 24.84 -2.86
N PHE A 16 16.51 25.19 -1.73
CA PHE A 16 16.06 24.78 -0.41
C PHE A 16 14.60 25.18 -0.17
N TRP A 17 14.25 26.45 -0.42
CA TRP A 17 12.88 26.92 -0.22
C TRP A 17 11.88 26.23 -1.15
N ALA A 18 12.25 25.95 -2.40
CA ALA A 18 11.38 25.25 -3.35
C ALA A 18 10.98 23.87 -2.83
N LEU A 19 11.96 23.10 -2.33
CA LEU A 19 11.71 21.78 -1.75
C LEU A 19 11.00 21.90 -0.40
N PHE A 20 11.43 22.82 0.46
CA PHE A 20 10.87 23.02 1.79
C PHE A 20 9.41 23.49 1.75
N ALA A 21 9.03 24.40 0.85
CA ALA A 21 7.65 24.86 0.72
C ALA A 21 6.72 23.72 0.29
N ASN A 22 7.16 22.86 -0.64
CA ASN A 22 6.43 21.67 -1.04
C ASN A 22 6.33 20.65 0.09
N ALA A 23 7.40 20.47 0.86
CA ALA A 23 7.38 19.62 2.04
C ALA A 23 6.42 20.15 3.12
N VAL A 24 6.39 21.46 3.39
CA VAL A 24 5.41 22.10 4.29
C VAL A 24 3.98 21.93 3.78
N TYR A 25 3.78 22.05 2.47
CA TYR A 25 2.47 21.81 1.85
C TYR A 25 1.98 20.38 2.12
N VAL A 26 2.81 19.36 1.83
CA VAL A 26 2.44 17.95 2.00
C VAL A 26 2.40 17.49 3.46
N TRP A 27 3.32 17.95 4.31
CA TRP A 27 3.46 17.45 5.68
C TRP A 27 2.65 18.22 6.71
N ILE A 28 2.28 19.48 6.44
CA ILE A 28 1.62 20.36 7.41
C ILE A 28 0.28 20.85 6.86
N LEU A 29 0.27 21.55 5.72
CA LEU A 29 -0.93 22.25 5.27
C LEU A 29 -2.02 21.29 4.78
N ARG A 30 -1.68 20.32 3.92
CA ARG A 30 -2.61 19.33 3.41
C ARG A 30 -3.21 18.47 4.54
N PRO A 31 -2.42 17.88 5.46
CA PRO A 31 -2.94 17.20 6.64
C PRO A 31 -3.90 18.02 7.48
N LEU A 32 -3.60 19.30 7.73
CA LEU A 32 -4.49 20.18 8.48
C LEU A 32 -5.85 20.30 7.79
N VAL A 33 -5.86 20.55 6.47
CA VAL A 33 -7.10 20.69 5.68
C VAL A 33 -7.87 19.37 5.61
N ASP A 34 -7.18 18.27 5.35
CA ASP A 34 -7.76 16.94 5.15
C ASP A 34 -8.34 16.36 6.45
N ASP A 35 -7.73 16.63 7.61
CA ASP A 35 -8.16 16.08 8.90
C ASP A 35 -9.18 16.97 9.62
N LEU A 36 -9.03 18.29 9.54
CA LEU A 36 -9.83 19.25 10.31
C LEU A 36 -10.85 20.05 9.48
N ALA A 37 -10.97 19.76 8.18
CA ALA A 37 -11.86 20.42 7.24
C ALA A 37 -11.82 21.96 7.36
N LEU A 38 -12.92 22.60 7.77
CA LEU A 38 -13.03 24.05 7.90
C LEU A 38 -11.99 24.63 8.88
N TYR A 39 -11.79 24.00 10.04
CA TYR A 39 -10.79 24.46 11.01
C TYR A 39 -9.37 24.31 10.47
N GLY A 40 -9.14 23.27 9.67
CA GLY A 40 -7.90 23.05 8.94
C GLY A 40 -7.58 24.16 7.96
N VAL A 41 -8.57 24.55 7.15
CA VAL A 41 -8.44 25.67 6.20
C VAL A 41 -8.14 26.98 6.93
N LEU A 42 -8.85 27.28 8.03
CA LEU A 42 -8.60 28.49 8.82
C LEU A 42 -7.18 28.49 9.43
N ALA A 43 -6.71 27.36 9.93
CA ALA A 43 -5.35 27.21 10.45
C ALA A 43 -4.30 27.40 9.34
N ALA A 44 -4.50 26.81 8.16
CA ALA A 44 -3.63 26.99 7.00
C ALA A 44 -3.55 28.47 6.58
N ILE A 45 -4.69 29.16 6.51
CA ILE A 45 -4.76 30.61 6.23
C ILE A 45 -3.97 31.40 7.28
N ALA A 46 -4.15 31.09 8.57
CA ALA A 46 -3.43 31.75 9.65
C ALA A 46 -1.91 31.57 9.52
N ILE A 47 -1.44 30.35 9.23
CA ILE A 47 -0.01 30.06 9.00
C ILE A 47 0.51 30.86 7.80
N ILE A 48 -0.23 30.89 6.69
CA ILE A 48 0.14 31.64 5.48
C ILE A 48 0.22 33.15 5.79
N LEU A 49 -0.74 33.70 6.53
CA LEU A 49 -0.74 35.12 6.92
C LEU A 49 0.42 35.47 7.87
N LEU A 50 0.72 34.61 8.85
CA LEU A 50 1.88 34.76 9.74
C LEU A 50 3.19 34.76 8.96
N TRP A 51 3.32 33.86 7.99
CA TRP A 51 4.47 33.83 7.10
C TRP A 51 4.54 35.04 6.16
N MET A 52 3.44 35.48 5.56
CA MET A 52 3.39 36.68 4.73
C MET A 52 3.77 37.95 5.50
N THR A 53 3.36 38.03 6.77
CA THR A 53 3.64 39.18 7.62
C THR A 53 5.08 39.21 8.12
N SER A 54 5.77 38.06 8.23
CA SER A 54 7.19 38.02 8.61
C SER A 54 8.12 38.61 7.54
N LEU A 55 7.75 38.52 6.26
CA LEU A 55 8.54 39.06 5.16
C LEU A 55 8.47 40.61 5.08
N LYS A 56 9.52 41.27 4.58
CA LYS A 56 9.50 42.72 4.32
C LYS A 56 8.60 43.07 3.13
N ARG A 57 7.81 44.16 3.23
CA ARG A 57 6.89 44.65 2.18
C ARG A 57 7.46 44.62 0.74
N PRO A 58 8.69 45.11 0.45
CA PRO A 58 9.22 45.12 -0.92
C PRO A 58 9.49 43.73 -1.51
N ILE A 59 9.72 42.71 -0.67
CA ILE A 59 10.09 41.36 -1.11
C ILE A 59 8.88 40.42 -1.13
N ARG A 60 7.85 40.68 -0.32
CA ARG A 60 6.63 39.85 -0.16
C ARG A 60 6.06 39.35 -1.48
N ARG A 61 5.73 40.25 -2.41
CA ARG A 61 5.10 39.89 -3.69
C ARG A 61 5.95 38.91 -4.49
N ARG A 62 7.25 39.20 -4.62
CA ARG A 62 8.18 38.35 -5.39
C ARG A 62 8.30 36.96 -4.75
N TRP A 63 8.43 36.90 -3.43
CA TRP A 63 8.59 35.64 -2.71
C TRP A 63 7.32 34.80 -2.68
N LEU A 64 6.15 35.45 -2.54
CA LEU A 64 4.86 34.79 -2.59
C LEU A 64 4.62 34.19 -3.98
N ILE A 65 4.87 34.95 -5.05
CA ILE A 65 4.69 34.45 -6.42
C ILE A 65 5.69 33.35 -6.74
N TYR A 66 6.93 33.45 -6.25
CA TYR A 66 7.89 32.35 -6.36
C TYR A 66 7.41 31.07 -5.65
N THR A 67 6.86 31.21 -4.44
CA THR A 67 6.34 30.07 -3.67
C THR A 67 5.12 29.44 -4.35
N LEU A 68 4.19 30.27 -4.83
CA LEU A 68 3.05 29.81 -5.61
C LEU A 68 3.50 29.08 -6.88
N PHE A 69 4.50 29.63 -7.59
CA PHE A 69 5.09 29.01 -8.77
C PHE A 69 5.64 27.60 -8.48
N VAL A 70 6.44 27.41 -7.42
CA VAL A 70 7.01 26.09 -7.10
C VAL A 70 5.97 25.10 -6.60
N LEU A 71 4.93 25.55 -5.89
CA LEU A 71 3.82 24.71 -5.46
C LEU A 71 2.97 24.26 -6.65
N MET A 72 2.61 25.18 -7.55
CA MET A 72 1.85 24.86 -8.76
C MET A 72 2.64 23.98 -9.72
N ALA A 73 3.95 24.22 -9.86
CA ALA A 73 4.81 23.34 -10.66
C ALA A 73 4.84 21.92 -10.07
N ALA A 74 4.86 21.80 -8.75
CA ALA A 74 4.86 20.50 -8.08
C ALA A 74 3.54 19.76 -8.30
N GLU A 75 2.43 20.38 -7.91
CA GLU A 75 1.08 19.83 -8.01
C GLU A 75 0.75 19.51 -9.46
N GLY A 76 1.01 20.44 -10.39
CA GLY A 76 0.75 20.25 -11.81
C GLY A 76 1.52 19.06 -12.38
N TYR A 77 2.79 18.87 -12.03
CA TYR A 77 3.55 17.69 -12.45
C TYR A 77 2.96 16.40 -11.87
N SER A 78 2.54 16.40 -10.60
CA SER A 78 1.96 15.22 -9.96
C SER A 78 0.67 14.74 -10.63
N THR A 79 -0.12 15.64 -11.23
CA THR A 79 -1.35 15.27 -11.95
C THR A 79 -1.09 14.56 -13.29
N LEU A 80 0.14 14.62 -13.81
CA LEU A 80 0.53 13.99 -15.07
C LEU A 80 0.91 12.51 -14.92
N ALA A 81 0.91 11.96 -13.71
CA ALA A 81 1.39 10.61 -13.41
C ALA A 81 0.77 9.49 -14.29
N PHE A 82 -0.44 9.69 -14.82
CA PHE A 82 -1.16 8.69 -15.62
C PHE A 82 -0.89 8.74 -17.14
N ALA A 83 -0.16 9.75 -17.64
CA ALA A 83 0.15 9.86 -19.06
C ALA A 83 1.42 9.07 -19.45
N SER A 84 1.60 8.74 -20.74
CA SER A 84 2.86 8.14 -21.19
C SER A 84 4.06 9.07 -20.92
N LYS A 85 5.25 8.52 -20.64
CA LYS A 85 6.45 9.30 -20.27
C LYS A 85 6.78 10.45 -21.25
N LEU A 86 6.56 10.21 -22.55
CA LEU A 86 6.73 11.25 -23.57
C LEU A 86 5.71 12.39 -23.44
N LYS A 87 4.42 12.05 -23.25
CA LYS A 87 3.35 13.05 -23.03
C LYS A 87 3.57 13.81 -21.73
N GLN A 88 3.96 13.11 -20.65
CA GLN A 88 4.34 13.72 -19.37
C GLN A 88 5.44 14.76 -19.56
N ALA A 89 6.53 14.41 -20.25
CA ALA A 89 7.65 15.30 -20.50
C ALA A 89 7.23 16.56 -21.29
N LEU A 90 6.47 16.38 -22.38
CA LEU A 90 6.01 17.50 -23.21
C LEU A 90 5.08 18.45 -22.44
N VAL A 91 4.09 17.92 -21.72
CA VAL A 91 3.15 18.72 -20.94
C VAL A 91 3.85 19.41 -19.77
N ALA A 92 4.77 18.72 -19.08
CA ALA A 92 5.57 19.29 -18.00
C ALA A 92 6.42 20.47 -18.48
N ILE A 93 7.07 20.35 -19.65
CA ILE A 93 7.86 21.44 -20.24
C ILE A 93 6.97 22.64 -20.58
N ALA A 94 5.84 22.42 -21.26
CA ALA A 94 4.91 23.48 -21.62
C ALA A 94 4.35 24.20 -20.38
N MET A 95 3.95 23.44 -19.36
CA MET A 95 3.48 23.96 -18.08
C MET A 95 4.57 24.78 -17.37
N LEU A 96 5.79 24.26 -17.28
CA LEU A 96 6.90 24.97 -16.63
C LEU A 96 7.22 26.28 -17.33
N ILE A 97 7.23 26.31 -18.67
CA ILE A 97 7.47 27.53 -19.45
C ILE A 97 6.38 28.56 -19.16
N LEU A 98 5.11 28.16 -19.18
CA LEU A 98 3.98 29.06 -18.90
C LEU A 98 4.06 29.63 -17.48
N LEU A 99 4.24 28.77 -16.47
CA LEU A 99 4.37 29.18 -15.08
C LEU A 99 5.60 30.07 -14.86
N TRP A 100 6.71 29.78 -15.55
CA TRP A 100 7.95 30.55 -15.47
C TRP A 100 7.78 31.96 -16.06
N LEU A 101 7.09 32.08 -17.21
CA LEU A 101 6.73 33.37 -17.79
C LEU A 101 5.83 34.19 -16.85
N LEU A 102 4.82 33.57 -16.25
CA LEU A 102 3.96 34.23 -15.26
C LEU A 102 4.75 34.71 -14.03
N ALA A 103 5.67 33.90 -13.52
CA ALA A 103 6.52 34.26 -12.38
C ALA A 103 7.43 35.47 -12.70
N ILE A 104 7.93 35.58 -13.93
CA ILE A 104 8.76 36.71 -14.37
C ILE A 104 7.90 37.96 -14.63
N LEU A 105 6.85 37.84 -15.44
CA LEU A 105 6.04 38.97 -15.91
C LEU A 105 5.19 39.57 -14.78
N VAL A 106 4.46 38.72 -14.06
CA VAL A 106 3.57 39.13 -12.97
C VAL A 106 4.33 39.25 -11.66
N GLY A 107 5.22 38.29 -11.39
CA GLY A 107 5.95 38.22 -10.13
C GLY A 107 7.18 39.10 -10.04
N ARG A 108 7.79 39.49 -11.18
CA ARG A 108 9.14 40.06 -11.23
C ARG A 108 10.14 39.21 -10.44
N VAL A 109 9.96 37.89 -10.46
CA VAL A 109 10.89 36.92 -9.87
C VAL A 109 12.13 36.85 -10.76
N ARG A 110 13.30 36.59 -10.16
CA ARG A 110 14.55 36.44 -10.93
C ARG A 110 14.44 35.20 -11.83
N PRO A 111 14.68 35.30 -13.16
CA PRO A 111 14.47 34.19 -14.09
C PRO A 111 15.21 32.90 -13.73
N ALA A 112 16.46 33.01 -13.29
CA ALA A 112 17.23 31.83 -12.88
C ALA A 112 16.76 31.24 -11.55
N ALA A 113 16.07 32.01 -10.69
CA ALA A 113 15.56 31.50 -9.41
C ALA A 113 14.30 30.66 -9.62
N SER A 114 13.38 31.14 -10.47
CA SER A 114 12.21 30.37 -10.88
C SER A 114 12.62 29.11 -11.66
N LEU A 115 13.61 29.20 -12.55
CA LEU A 115 14.07 28.03 -13.31
C LEU A 115 14.71 26.98 -12.39
N LEU A 116 15.61 27.37 -11.49
CA LEU A 116 16.22 26.44 -10.53
C LEU A 116 15.20 25.85 -9.56
N GLY A 117 14.25 26.66 -9.06
CA GLY A 117 13.18 26.17 -8.19
C GLY A 117 12.30 25.14 -8.90
N GLY A 118 11.80 25.47 -10.09
CA GLY A 118 10.96 24.57 -10.88
C GLY A 118 11.69 23.27 -11.24
N LEU A 119 12.94 23.36 -11.68
CA LEU A 119 13.76 22.20 -12.00
C LEU A 119 14.01 21.33 -10.76
N SER A 120 14.31 21.94 -9.61
CA SER A 120 14.55 21.18 -8.36
C SER A 120 13.32 20.37 -7.92
N VAL A 121 12.12 20.94 -8.06
CA VAL A 121 10.86 20.27 -7.74
C VAL A 121 10.57 19.12 -8.69
N VAL A 122 10.78 19.33 -10.00
CA VAL A 122 10.59 18.25 -10.99
C VAL A 122 11.60 17.13 -10.78
N ILE A 123 12.89 17.46 -10.57
CA ILE A 123 13.91 16.46 -10.26
C ILE A 123 13.53 15.67 -9.01
N ALA A 124 13.09 16.34 -7.94
CA ALA A 124 12.68 15.65 -6.72
C ALA A 124 11.51 14.69 -6.96
N GLN A 125 10.55 15.06 -7.81
CA GLN A 125 9.43 14.20 -8.18
C GLN A 125 9.77 13.03 -9.10
N VAL A 126 10.88 13.11 -9.84
CA VAL A 126 11.41 11.95 -10.59
C VAL A 126 11.95 10.88 -9.64
N PHE A 127 12.42 11.26 -8.45
CA PHE A 127 12.90 10.31 -7.44
C PHE A 127 11.79 9.80 -6.52
N LEU A 128 10.84 10.66 -6.16
CA LEU A 128 9.68 10.30 -5.35
C LEU A 128 8.52 11.25 -5.68
N PRO A 129 7.38 10.75 -6.20
CA PRO A 129 6.22 11.58 -6.51
C PRO A 129 5.74 12.39 -5.30
N LEU A 130 5.19 13.59 -5.55
CA LEU A 130 4.79 14.52 -4.48
C LEU A 130 3.81 13.89 -3.48
N ASN A 131 2.89 13.05 -3.96
CA ASN A 131 1.91 12.39 -3.10
C ASN A 131 2.54 11.40 -2.11
N ASP A 132 3.67 10.79 -2.48
CA ASP A 132 4.38 9.81 -1.65
C ASP A 132 5.35 10.47 -0.68
N TRP A 133 5.57 11.78 -0.79
CA TRP A 133 6.31 12.54 0.23
C TRP A 133 5.65 12.46 1.60
N ALA A 134 4.34 12.19 1.67
CA ALA A 134 3.63 11.98 2.93
C ALA A 134 4.26 10.85 3.76
N PHE A 135 4.79 9.80 3.12
CA PHE A 135 5.46 8.69 3.81
C PHE A 135 6.75 9.12 4.51
N LEU A 136 7.45 10.15 4.01
CA LEU A 136 8.72 10.63 4.58
C LEU A 136 8.61 11.13 6.02
N THR A 137 7.40 11.36 6.51
CA THR A 137 7.14 11.75 7.90
C THR A 137 7.41 10.62 8.90
N HIS A 138 7.24 9.35 8.50
CA HIS A 138 7.36 8.18 9.38
C HIS A 138 8.22 7.05 8.78
N PHE A 139 8.51 7.12 7.48
CA PHE A 139 9.18 6.06 6.73
C PHE A 139 10.27 6.61 5.83
N ARG A 140 11.23 5.74 5.51
CA ARG A 140 12.15 5.90 4.40
C ARG A 140 11.62 5.07 3.24
N VAL A 141 11.40 5.70 2.08
CA VAL A 141 11.10 4.97 0.85
C VAL A 141 12.39 4.34 0.33
N LEU A 142 12.43 3.01 0.28
CA LEU A 142 13.57 2.25 -0.24
C LEU A 142 13.44 2.03 -1.74
N GLN A 143 12.21 1.80 -2.19
CA GLN A 143 11.87 1.68 -3.59
C GLN A 143 10.49 2.28 -3.84
N ASP A 144 10.40 2.97 -4.96
CA ASP A 144 9.18 3.36 -5.64
C ASP A 144 9.27 2.75 -7.04
N ALA A 145 8.28 1.95 -7.41
CA ALA A 145 8.25 1.29 -8.70
C ALA A 145 6.82 1.02 -9.12
N GLN A 146 6.66 0.86 -10.42
CA GLN A 146 5.36 0.70 -11.04
C GLN A 146 5.29 -0.67 -11.70
N VAL A 147 4.25 -1.41 -11.39
CA VAL A 147 3.74 -2.50 -12.23
C VAL A 147 2.74 -1.89 -13.20
N ASN A 148 2.88 -2.20 -14.47
CA ASN A 148 1.93 -1.74 -15.47
C ASN A 148 0.66 -2.57 -15.27
N LEU A 149 -0.34 -1.99 -14.60
CA LEU A 149 -1.62 -2.64 -14.40
C LEU A 149 -2.67 -1.98 -15.27
N ARG A 150 -3.56 -2.80 -15.83
CA ARG A 150 -4.84 -2.29 -16.33
C ARG A 150 -5.77 -2.22 -15.15
N VAL A 151 -6.06 -1.00 -14.69
CA VAL A 151 -6.91 -0.72 -13.51
C VAL A 151 -8.28 -1.42 -13.60
N GLN A 152 -8.78 -1.67 -14.81
CA GLN A 152 -10.04 -2.38 -15.05
C GLN A 152 -9.97 -3.88 -14.67
N ASN A 153 -8.81 -4.50 -14.83
CA ASN A 153 -8.61 -5.94 -14.63
C ASN A 153 -7.98 -6.21 -13.25
N SER A 154 -7.02 -5.37 -12.85
CA SER A 154 -6.37 -5.45 -11.54
C SER A 154 -6.16 -4.04 -11.02
N PRO A 155 -7.04 -3.54 -10.13
CA PRO A 155 -6.87 -2.22 -9.56
C PRO A 155 -5.75 -2.18 -8.52
N GLU A 156 -5.36 -3.34 -7.98
CA GLU A 156 -4.21 -3.50 -7.09
C GLU A 156 -3.28 -4.63 -7.55
N ALA A 157 -2.00 -4.54 -7.20
CA ALA A 157 -1.02 -5.60 -7.46
C ALA A 157 -1.13 -6.68 -6.37
N PRO A 158 -1.35 -7.97 -6.71
CA PRO A 158 -1.29 -9.03 -5.73
C PRO A 158 0.16 -9.29 -5.31
N PHE A 159 0.39 -9.62 -4.04
CA PHE A 159 1.72 -9.89 -3.49
C PHE A 159 1.75 -11.25 -2.79
N ALA A 160 2.45 -12.21 -3.39
CA ALA A 160 2.80 -13.45 -2.72
C ALA A 160 4.22 -13.33 -2.15
N VAL A 161 4.38 -13.46 -0.84
CA VAL A 161 5.70 -13.39 -0.18
C VAL A 161 6.30 -14.78 -0.10
N ILE A 162 7.48 -14.95 -0.68
CA ILE A 162 8.21 -16.21 -0.66
C ILE A 162 9.53 -16.09 0.09
N PRO A 163 9.97 -17.13 0.82
CA PRO A 163 11.30 -17.16 1.39
C PRO A 163 12.35 -17.38 0.30
N VAL A 164 13.44 -16.61 0.36
CA VAL A 164 14.62 -16.72 -0.51
C VAL A 164 15.90 -16.71 0.33
N THR A 165 17.04 -17.07 -0.26
CA THR A 165 18.31 -17.09 0.47
C THR A 165 18.63 -15.71 1.06
N GLY A 166 18.65 -15.62 2.39
CA GLY A 166 18.98 -14.39 3.13
C GLY A 166 17.82 -13.42 3.36
N GLY A 167 16.59 -13.75 2.98
CA GLY A 167 15.42 -12.90 3.23
C GLY A 167 14.14 -13.40 2.56
N GLN A 168 13.28 -12.47 2.15
CA GLN A 168 12.05 -12.72 1.43
C GLN A 168 12.04 -11.96 0.09
N ALA A 169 11.26 -12.49 -0.85
CA ALA A 169 10.98 -11.86 -2.14
C ALA A 169 9.46 -11.79 -2.34
N ILE A 170 9.01 -10.90 -3.22
CA ILE A 170 7.60 -10.76 -3.57
C ILE A 170 7.42 -11.26 -5.01
N ILE A 171 6.50 -12.20 -5.20
CA ILE A 171 5.99 -12.56 -6.52
C ILE A 171 4.74 -11.70 -6.77
N THR A 172 4.71 -11.04 -7.92
CA THR A 172 3.61 -10.20 -8.36
C THR A 172 3.52 -10.26 -9.89
N ILE A 173 2.75 -9.36 -10.48
CA ILE A 173 2.44 -9.35 -11.90
C ILE A 173 2.75 -8.00 -12.55
N ASP A 174 3.10 -8.02 -13.83
CA ASP A 174 3.30 -6.81 -14.63
C ASP A 174 2.66 -7.01 -16.01
N SER A 175 1.98 -6.01 -16.58
CA SER A 175 1.29 -6.20 -17.86
C SER A 175 2.28 -6.61 -18.93
N HIS A 176 1.88 -7.62 -19.69
CA HIS A 176 2.56 -8.03 -20.90
C HIS A 176 1.71 -7.62 -22.09
N ILE A 177 2.26 -6.75 -22.95
CA ILE A 177 1.66 -6.48 -24.25
C ILE A 177 2.52 -7.24 -25.27
N PRO A 178 2.06 -8.39 -25.76
CA PRO A 178 2.81 -9.16 -26.74
C PRO A 178 3.06 -8.30 -27.98
N THR A 179 4.29 -8.36 -28.48
CA THR A 179 4.68 -7.67 -29.70
C THR A 179 3.89 -8.20 -30.89
N ARG A 180 3.84 -7.42 -31.97
CA ARG A 180 3.16 -7.85 -33.20
C ARG A 180 3.70 -9.18 -33.74
N GLN A 181 5.00 -9.43 -33.60
CA GLN A 181 5.64 -10.67 -34.03
C GLN A 181 5.24 -11.87 -33.15
N GLU A 182 5.16 -11.68 -31.84
CA GLU A 182 4.68 -12.70 -30.91
C GLU A 182 3.20 -13.01 -31.15
N LEU A 183 2.37 -12.00 -31.40
CA LEU A 183 0.96 -12.21 -31.78
C LEU A 183 0.80 -12.93 -33.11
N GLU A 184 1.60 -12.58 -34.11
CA GLU A 184 1.61 -13.27 -35.41
C GLU A 184 2.05 -14.74 -35.24
N GLN A 185 3.07 -15.02 -34.43
CA GLN A 185 3.50 -16.39 -34.12
C GLN A 185 2.43 -17.16 -33.34
N ARG A 186 1.81 -16.56 -32.33
CA ARG A 186 0.75 -17.18 -31.53
C ARG A 186 -0.50 -17.45 -32.37
N ALA A 187 -0.86 -16.55 -33.28
CA ALA A 187 -1.95 -16.75 -34.22
C ALA A 187 -1.67 -17.88 -35.23
N ILE A 188 -0.40 -18.07 -35.61
CA ILE A 188 0.02 -19.18 -36.49
C ILE A 188 0.08 -20.52 -35.73
N SER A 189 0.41 -20.51 -34.43
CA SER A 189 0.47 -21.70 -33.59
C SER A 189 -0.87 -22.10 -32.95
N ALA A 190 -1.85 -21.20 -32.93
CA ALA A 190 -3.21 -21.51 -32.53
C ALA A 190 -3.80 -22.52 -33.53
N THR A 191 -4.03 -23.74 -33.07
CA THR A 191 -4.65 -24.83 -33.85
C THR A 191 -5.96 -24.40 -34.54
N ASP A 192 -6.37 -25.13 -35.59
CA ASP A 192 -7.55 -24.91 -36.45
C ASP A 192 -8.94 -24.88 -35.74
N SER A 193 -9.01 -24.65 -34.42
CA SER A 193 -10.28 -24.40 -33.75
C SER A 193 -10.67 -22.91 -33.84
N PRO A 194 -11.93 -22.59 -34.20
CA PRO A 194 -12.42 -21.21 -34.27
C PRO A 194 -12.22 -20.40 -32.98
N ASP A 195 -12.23 -21.10 -31.84
CA ASP A 195 -12.12 -20.49 -30.52
C ASP A 195 -10.67 -20.19 -30.11
N ALA A 196 -9.67 -20.89 -30.65
CA ALA A 196 -8.26 -20.70 -30.29
C ALA A 196 -7.75 -19.32 -30.71
N LEU A 197 -8.07 -18.89 -31.94
CA LEU A 197 -7.69 -17.56 -32.42
C LEU A 197 -8.48 -16.45 -31.69
N TYR A 198 -9.77 -16.68 -31.40
CA TYR A 198 -10.58 -15.75 -30.62
C TYR A 198 -10.01 -15.56 -29.21
N ASN A 199 -9.66 -16.64 -28.53
CA ASN A 199 -9.04 -16.61 -27.20
C ASN A 199 -7.69 -15.89 -27.22
N VAL A 200 -6.81 -16.19 -28.19
CA VAL A 200 -5.52 -15.49 -28.34
C VAL A 200 -5.73 -13.98 -28.56
N LEU A 201 -6.72 -13.58 -29.35
CA LEU A 201 -7.01 -12.15 -29.60
C LEU A 201 -7.70 -11.47 -28.41
N GLN A 202 -8.51 -12.20 -27.64
CA GLN A 202 -9.17 -11.69 -26.43
C GLN A 202 -8.18 -11.54 -25.28
N THR A 203 -7.21 -12.44 -25.13
CA THR A 203 -6.18 -12.40 -24.07
C THR A 203 -5.01 -11.47 -24.41
N ALA A 204 -4.73 -11.22 -25.69
CA ALA A 204 -3.61 -10.38 -26.16
C ALA A 204 -3.53 -8.98 -25.52
N GLN A 205 -4.64 -8.44 -25.01
CA GLN A 205 -4.69 -7.15 -24.34
C GLN A 205 -4.97 -7.24 -22.84
N GLY A 206 -4.88 -8.41 -22.23
CA GLY A 206 -5.16 -8.62 -20.81
C GLY A 206 -4.16 -9.54 -20.10
N GLU A 207 -3.04 -9.85 -20.76
CA GLU A 207 -2.01 -10.73 -20.21
C GLU A 207 -1.08 -10.01 -19.25
N TYR A 208 -0.63 -10.74 -18.24
CA TYR A 208 0.35 -10.33 -17.27
C TYR A 208 1.50 -11.33 -17.23
N GLU A 209 2.72 -10.85 -17.07
CA GLU A 209 3.90 -11.66 -16.77
C GLU A 209 4.06 -11.77 -15.26
N ILE A 210 4.32 -12.98 -14.75
CA ILE A 210 4.67 -13.20 -13.34
C ILE A 210 6.12 -12.77 -13.12
N VAL A 211 6.33 -11.90 -12.13
CA VAL A 211 7.61 -11.22 -11.91
C VAL A 211 7.99 -11.31 -10.44
N GLU A 212 9.29 -11.40 -10.17
CA GLU A 212 9.83 -11.45 -8.81
C GLU A 212 10.49 -10.12 -8.45
N LEU A 213 10.18 -9.60 -7.28
CA LEU A 213 10.85 -8.47 -6.66
C LEU A 213 11.75 -8.99 -5.56
N LYS A 214 13.06 -8.98 -5.80
CA LYS A 214 14.07 -9.40 -4.80
C LYS A 214 15.23 -8.42 -4.66
N SER A 215 15.88 -8.45 -3.50
CA SER A 215 17.07 -7.66 -3.22
C SER A 215 18.28 -8.20 -4.00
N VAL A 216 18.79 -7.43 -4.96
CA VAL A 216 19.97 -7.73 -5.76
C VAL A 216 21.02 -6.65 -5.53
N GLY A 217 22.05 -6.97 -4.75
CA GLY A 217 23.12 -6.02 -4.39
C GLY A 217 22.63 -4.89 -3.49
N GLY A 218 21.72 -5.19 -2.56
CA GLY A 218 21.14 -4.22 -1.62
C GLY A 218 20.13 -3.25 -2.25
N ARG A 219 19.70 -3.52 -3.49
CA ARG A 219 18.62 -2.81 -4.16
C ARG A 219 17.60 -3.81 -4.65
N LEU A 220 16.34 -3.52 -4.43
CA LEU A 220 15.27 -4.31 -4.98
C LEU A 220 15.19 -4.13 -6.49
N LYS A 221 15.02 -5.25 -7.19
CA LYS A 221 14.89 -5.27 -8.65
C LYS A 221 13.79 -6.25 -9.04
N LYS A 222 13.08 -5.86 -10.08
CA LYS A 222 12.23 -6.77 -10.85
C LYS A 222 13.11 -7.73 -11.64
N VAL A 223 12.91 -9.03 -11.44
CA VAL A 223 13.59 -10.11 -12.15
C VAL A 223 12.57 -11.17 -12.58
N ILE A 224 12.99 -12.04 -13.49
CA ILE A 224 12.20 -13.22 -13.86
C ILE A 224 12.31 -14.23 -12.69
N PRO A 225 11.19 -14.72 -12.15
CA PRO A 225 11.20 -15.68 -11.07
C PRO A 225 11.83 -17.00 -11.52
N THR A 226 12.57 -17.66 -10.62
CA THR A 226 13.07 -19.01 -10.91
C THR A 226 11.94 -20.03 -10.73
N PRO A 227 11.98 -21.19 -11.40
CA PRO A 227 11.01 -22.27 -11.17
C PRO A 227 10.91 -22.68 -9.69
N GLN A 228 12.03 -22.69 -8.96
CA GLN A 228 12.04 -23.01 -7.53
C GLN A 228 11.37 -21.93 -6.67
N ASP A 229 11.48 -20.66 -7.07
CA ASP A 229 10.80 -19.56 -6.38
C ASP A 229 9.29 -19.62 -6.65
N LEU A 230 8.89 -19.92 -7.90
CA LEU A 230 7.47 -20.14 -8.27
C LEU A 230 6.85 -21.32 -7.53
N ALA A 231 7.61 -22.40 -7.32
CA ALA A 231 7.13 -23.56 -6.57
C ALA A 231 6.72 -23.25 -5.12
N ARG A 232 7.24 -22.17 -4.52
CA ARG A 232 6.93 -21.75 -3.14
C ARG A 232 5.72 -20.82 -3.04
N VAL A 233 5.17 -20.38 -4.16
CA VAL A 233 4.03 -19.47 -4.19
C VAL A 233 2.76 -20.23 -3.82
N ASN A 234 1.99 -19.67 -2.90
CA ASN A 234 0.58 -20.03 -2.77
C ASN A 234 -0.21 -19.26 -3.84
N PRO A 235 -0.79 -19.94 -4.85
CA PRO A 235 -1.49 -19.25 -5.94
C PRO A 235 -2.69 -18.44 -5.43
N LEU A 236 -3.24 -18.78 -4.26
CA LEU A 236 -4.33 -18.02 -3.64
C LEU A 236 -3.91 -16.62 -3.19
N ASP A 237 -2.61 -16.37 -2.98
CA ASP A 237 -2.08 -15.04 -2.68
C ASP A 237 -1.97 -14.15 -3.94
N LEU A 238 -2.09 -14.76 -5.14
CA LEU A 238 -2.07 -14.07 -6.43
C LEU A 238 -3.47 -13.76 -6.98
N VAL A 239 -4.51 -14.15 -6.24
CA VAL A 239 -5.92 -14.02 -6.64
C VAL A 239 -6.34 -12.56 -6.75
N ARG A 240 -7.25 -12.28 -7.70
CA ARG A 240 -7.68 -10.93 -8.07
C ARG A 240 -8.86 -10.41 -7.25
N ALA A 241 -9.06 -9.09 -7.35
CA ALA A 241 -10.15 -8.37 -6.68
C ALA A 241 -11.57 -8.88 -6.99
N PHE A 242 -11.78 -9.55 -8.14
CA PHE A 242 -13.09 -10.07 -8.57
C PHE A 242 -13.29 -11.57 -8.30
N PHE A 243 -12.36 -12.22 -7.59
CA PHE A 243 -12.57 -13.58 -7.12
C PHE A 243 -13.84 -13.69 -6.25
N PRO A 244 -14.65 -14.76 -6.39
CA PRO A 244 -14.43 -15.97 -7.18
C PRO A 244 -15.06 -15.94 -8.58
N TYR A 245 -15.48 -14.78 -9.07
CA TYR A 245 -16.20 -14.66 -10.34
C TYR A 245 -15.28 -14.56 -11.56
N GLU A 246 -14.01 -14.25 -11.35
CA GLU A 246 -12.95 -14.34 -12.35
C GLU A 246 -11.90 -15.34 -11.88
N LEU A 247 -11.40 -16.15 -12.81
CA LEU A 247 -10.27 -17.04 -12.59
C LEU A 247 -9.02 -16.48 -13.25
N ALA A 248 -7.90 -16.57 -12.53
CA ALA A 248 -6.59 -16.49 -13.12
C ALA A 248 -6.24 -17.83 -13.80
N ASN A 249 -5.82 -17.73 -15.06
CA ASN A 249 -5.25 -18.85 -15.80
C ASN A 249 -3.78 -18.55 -16.06
N TRP A 250 -2.91 -19.41 -15.56
CA TRP A 250 -1.48 -19.36 -15.77
C TRP A 250 -1.08 -20.32 -16.88
N TYR A 251 -0.03 -19.95 -17.61
CA TYR A 251 0.61 -20.81 -18.61
C TYR A 251 2.10 -20.46 -18.75
N VAL A 252 2.88 -21.41 -19.26
CA VAL A 252 4.30 -21.23 -19.51
C VAL A 252 4.53 -20.91 -20.98
N ASP A 253 5.32 -19.88 -21.26
CA ASP A 253 5.81 -19.58 -22.61
C ASP A 253 7.29 -19.16 -22.52
N ASN A 254 8.15 -19.87 -23.25
CA ASN A 254 9.61 -19.68 -23.25
C ASN A 254 10.24 -19.67 -21.83
N GLY A 255 9.74 -20.53 -20.93
CA GLY A 255 10.24 -20.66 -19.56
C GLY A 255 9.82 -19.52 -18.63
N ARG A 256 8.86 -18.68 -19.05
CA ARG A 256 8.24 -17.63 -18.23
C ARG A 256 6.78 -17.96 -17.99
N VAL A 257 6.25 -17.52 -16.85
CA VAL A 257 4.84 -17.70 -16.52
C VAL A 257 4.07 -16.44 -16.86
N TYR A 258 2.99 -16.61 -17.61
CA TYR A 258 2.05 -15.57 -17.93
C TYR A 258 0.69 -15.91 -17.33
N GLU A 259 -0.13 -14.89 -17.15
CA GLU A 259 -1.47 -14.96 -16.58
C GLU A 259 -2.46 -14.23 -17.49
N TYR A 260 -3.65 -14.79 -17.63
CA TYR A 260 -4.81 -14.09 -18.18
C TYR A 260 -6.07 -14.42 -17.37
N LEU A 261 -7.01 -13.48 -17.35
CA LEU A 261 -8.25 -13.60 -16.58
C LEU A 261 -9.40 -14.06 -17.47
N THR A 262 -10.24 -14.95 -16.95
CA THR A 262 -11.50 -15.36 -17.60
C THR A 262 -12.64 -15.38 -16.59
N PRO A 263 -13.88 -15.02 -16.99
CA PRO A 263 -15.06 -15.23 -16.15
C PRO A 263 -15.18 -16.70 -15.74
N PHE A 264 -15.45 -16.96 -14.46
CA PHE A 264 -15.66 -18.32 -13.95
C PHE A 264 -17.06 -18.84 -14.27
N LEU A 265 -18.06 -17.98 -14.08
CA LEU A 265 -19.47 -18.28 -14.31
C LEU A 265 -19.90 -17.77 -15.69
N THR A 266 -20.83 -18.47 -16.31
CA THR A 266 -21.55 -17.93 -17.47
C THR A 266 -22.53 -16.82 -17.02
N ASP A 267 -22.90 -15.92 -17.93
CA ASP A 267 -23.90 -14.87 -17.64
C ASP A 267 -25.18 -15.45 -17.04
N GLN A 268 -25.64 -16.61 -17.54
CA GLN A 268 -26.82 -17.29 -17.03
C GLN A 268 -26.62 -17.78 -15.59
N GLN A 269 -25.49 -18.42 -15.28
CA GLN A 269 -25.18 -18.89 -13.93
C GLN A 269 -25.01 -17.74 -12.93
N ALA A 270 -24.41 -16.63 -13.36
CA ALA A 270 -24.28 -15.43 -12.55
C ALA A 270 -25.65 -14.83 -12.23
N VAL A 271 -26.55 -14.74 -13.22
CA VAL A 271 -27.93 -14.27 -13.04
C VAL A 271 -28.72 -15.22 -12.13
N GLU A 272 -28.64 -16.54 -12.34
CA GLU A 272 -29.31 -17.53 -11.47
C GLU A 272 -28.85 -17.42 -10.02
N THR A 273 -27.55 -17.20 -9.80
CA THR A 273 -26.97 -16.96 -8.48
C THR A 273 -27.51 -15.68 -7.85
N ALA A 274 -27.61 -14.59 -8.64
CA ALA A 274 -28.13 -13.30 -8.18
C ALA A 274 -29.65 -13.32 -7.89
N LEU A 275 -30.41 -14.14 -8.61
CA LEU A 275 -31.86 -14.28 -8.46
C LEU A 275 -32.29 -15.12 -7.24
N ALA A 276 -31.33 -15.72 -6.51
CA ALA A 276 -31.57 -16.45 -5.26
C ALA A 276 -30.87 -15.82 -4.04
N PRO A 277 -31.28 -14.62 -3.58
CA PRO A 277 -30.57 -13.89 -2.52
C PRO A 277 -30.42 -14.68 -1.20
N ALA A 278 -31.38 -15.54 -0.88
CA ALA A 278 -31.37 -16.36 0.33
C ALA A 278 -30.32 -17.49 0.29
N ALA A 279 -29.97 -17.97 -0.92
CA ALA A 279 -28.94 -18.99 -1.11
C ALA A 279 -27.56 -18.37 -1.46
N TYR A 280 -27.51 -17.06 -1.67
CA TYR A 280 -26.35 -16.34 -2.17
C TYR A 280 -25.06 -16.58 -1.35
N PRO A 281 -25.07 -16.58 0.00
CA PRO A 281 -23.86 -16.87 0.77
C PRO A 281 -23.32 -18.29 0.53
N ALA A 282 -24.20 -19.29 0.53
CA ALA A 282 -23.82 -20.69 0.34
C ALA A 282 -23.37 -20.97 -1.10
N SER A 283 -24.02 -20.36 -2.10
CA SER A 283 -23.61 -20.48 -3.50
C SER A 283 -22.29 -19.76 -3.75
N PHE A 284 -22.10 -18.55 -3.20
CA PHE A 284 -20.83 -17.84 -3.26
C PHE A 284 -19.67 -18.68 -2.71
N GLN A 285 -19.87 -19.31 -1.55
CA GLN A 285 -18.86 -20.17 -0.95
C GLN A 285 -18.55 -21.40 -1.82
N ALA A 286 -19.58 -22.07 -2.36
CA ALA A 286 -19.38 -23.20 -3.26
C ALA A 286 -18.62 -22.80 -4.52
N ILE A 287 -18.93 -21.63 -5.09
CA ILE A 287 -18.23 -21.06 -6.25
C ILE A 287 -16.77 -20.76 -5.88
N ALA A 288 -16.52 -20.14 -4.72
CA ALA A 288 -15.17 -19.85 -4.25
C ALA A 288 -14.32 -21.10 -4.09
N ASN A 289 -14.85 -22.16 -3.46
CA ASN A 289 -14.14 -23.42 -3.28
C ASN A 289 -13.79 -24.08 -4.63
N GLN A 290 -14.72 -24.05 -5.60
CA GLN A 290 -14.47 -24.58 -6.95
C GLN A 290 -13.45 -23.74 -7.72
N ALA A 291 -13.54 -22.42 -7.62
CA ALA A 291 -12.60 -21.47 -8.24
C ALA A 291 -11.18 -21.70 -7.71
N SER A 292 -11.01 -21.73 -6.37
CA SER A 292 -9.73 -22.00 -5.72
C SER A 292 -9.14 -23.35 -6.15
N ALA A 293 -9.96 -24.42 -6.18
CA ALA A 293 -9.48 -25.74 -6.59
C ALA A 293 -8.99 -25.74 -8.05
N LYS A 294 -9.68 -25.02 -8.94
CA LYS A 294 -9.31 -24.91 -10.35
C LYS A 294 -8.05 -24.07 -10.57
N GLU A 295 -7.90 -22.97 -9.85
CA GLU A 295 -6.69 -22.14 -9.88
C GLU A 295 -5.47 -22.90 -9.34
N ILE A 296 -5.62 -23.59 -8.21
CA ILE A 296 -4.54 -24.44 -7.67
C ILE A 296 -4.13 -25.52 -8.67
N ALA A 297 -5.09 -26.20 -9.31
CA ALA A 297 -4.80 -27.21 -10.31
C ALA A 297 -4.06 -26.64 -11.53
N ASN A 298 -4.50 -25.49 -12.04
CA ASN A 298 -3.85 -24.84 -13.17
C ASN A 298 -2.44 -24.33 -12.83
N TRP A 299 -2.23 -23.83 -11.61
CA TRP A 299 -0.89 -23.48 -11.12
C TRP A 299 0.02 -24.72 -11.01
N ASP A 300 -0.49 -25.82 -10.46
CA ASP A 300 0.26 -27.09 -10.36
C ASP A 300 0.66 -27.62 -11.76
N ASP A 301 -0.22 -27.50 -12.76
CA ASP A 301 0.07 -27.86 -14.16
C ASP A 301 1.19 -27.00 -14.75
N CYS A 302 1.19 -25.68 -14.48
CA CYS A 302 2.27 -24.78 -14.91
C CYS A 302 3.61 -25.12 -14.28
N LEU A 303 3.61 -25.44 -12.98
CA LEU A 303 4.81 -25.87 -12.27
C LEU A 303 5.35 -27.20 -12.85
N ALA A 304 4.46 -28.12 -13.23
CA ALA A 304 4.84 -29.37 -13.86
C ALA A 304 5.51 -29.15 -15.23
N GLU A 305 5.01 -28.20 -16.03
CA GLU A 305 5.64 -27.81 -17.30
C GLU A 305 7.03 -27.18 -17.11
N LEU A 306 7.23 -26.44 -16.02
CA LEU A 306 8.54 -25.93 -15.60
C LEU A 306 9.46 -27.00 -14.96
N GLY A 307 9.00 -28.24 -14.82
CA GLY A 307 9.77 -29.35 -14.25
C GLY A 307 9.96 -29.26 -12.73
N VAL A 308 9.12 -28.51 -12.04
CA VAL A 308 9.14 -28.35 -10.57
C VAL A 308 7.84 -28.87 -9.96
N LYS A 309 7.88 -29.21 -8.67
CA LYS A 309 6.69 -29.58 -7.91
C LYS A 309 6.35 -28.46 -6.92
N PRO A 310 5.07 -28.25 -6.60
CA PRO A 310 4.67 -27.31 -5.56
C PRO A 310 5.41 -27.61 -4.24
N ASP A 311 6.20 -26.65 -3.78
CA ASP A 311 6.74 -26.60 -2.42
C ASP A 311 5.73 -25.85 -1.57
N ARG A 312 4.63 -26.54 -1.24
CA ARG A 312 3.61 -26.00 -0.32
C ARG A 312 4.21 -25.97 1.08
N ALA A 313 4.96 -24.91 1.34
CA ALA A 313 5.48 -24.61 2.65
C ALA A 313 4.32 -24.19 3.56
N GLY A 314 4.11 -24.95 4.63
CA GLY A 314 3.10 -24.65 5.64
C GLY A 314 1.85 -25.52 5.54
N VAL A 315 0.82 -25.09 6.25
CA VAL A 315 -0.43 -25.84 6.45
C VAL A 315 -1.52 -25.26 5.56
N TYR A 316 -2.32 -26.11 4.93
CA TYR A 316 -3.39 -25.69 4.01
C TYR A 316 -4.64 -26.57 4.14
N ILE A 317 -5.79 -26.06 3.70
CA ILE A 317 -7.03 -26.82 3.63
C ILE A 317 -7.18 -27.45 2.25
N SER A 318 -7.53 -28.74 2.20
CA SER A 318 -7.94 -29.42 0.98
C SER A 318 -8.96 -30.50 1.30
N ASN A 319 -10.13 -30.47 0.65
CA ASN A 319 -11.22 -31.44 0.85
C ASN A 319 -11.59 -31.62 2.34
N ASP A 320 -11.86 -30.51 3.04
CA ASP A 320 -12.18 -30.46 4.48
C ASP A 320 -11.12 -31.09 5.40
N ARG A 321 -9.88 -31.15 4.93
CA ARG A 321 -8.74 -31.66 5.70
C ARG A 321 -7.66 -30.60 5.78
N LEU A 322 -7.16 -30.40 7.00
CA LEU A 322 -5.94 -29.66 7.25
C LEU A 322 -4.75 -30.55 6.92
N MET A 323 -3.99 -30.13 5.90
CA MET A 323 -2.85 -30.83 5.33
C MET A 323 -1.56 -30.10 5.70
N GLY A 324 -0.43 -30.82 5.76
CA GLY A 324 0.88 -30.20 5.98
C GLY A 324 1.36 -30.18 7.43
N LEU A 325 0.72 -30.92 8.34
CA LEU A 325 1.11 -31.01 9.75
C LEU A 325 2.33 -31.95 9.98
N GLY A 326 3.27 -31.52 10.84
CA GLY A 326 4.36 -32.32 11.42
C GLY A 326 5.69 -32.37 10.66
N ALA A 327 6.73 -32.96 11.29
CA ALA A 327 8.13 -33.03 10.83
C ALA A 327 8.37 -33.85 9.54
N GLY A 328 7.31 -34.29 8.87
CA GLY A 328 7.32 -34.96 7.56
C GLY A 328 6.11 -34.64 6.67
N ARG A 329 5.36 -33.57 6.97
CA ARG A 329 4.22 -33.01 6.20
C ARG A 329 3.33 -34.04 5.47
N GLY A 330 2.71 -34.94 6.23
CA GLY A 330 1.82 -35.99 5.70
C GLY A 330 0.61 -36.31 6.56
N SER A 331 0.40 -35.59 7.66
CA SER A 331 -0.77 -35.80 8.53
C SER A 331 -1.92 -34.91 8.07
N ALA A 332 -3.10 -35.50 7.93
CA ALA A 332 -4.33 -34.84 7.52
C ALA A 332 -5.36 -34.93 8.65
N VAL A 333 -5.94 -33.81 9.06
CA VAL A 333 -6.98 -33.78 10.09
C VAL A 333 -8.26 -33.24 9.50
N THR A 334 -9.33 -34.02 9.54
CA THR A 334 -10.66 -33.59 9.09
C THR A 334 -11.18 -32.49 10.00
N MET A 335 -11.61 -31.37 9.42
CA MET A 335 -12.20 -30.25 10.15
C MET A 335 -13.09 -29.41 9.25
N GLN A 336 -14.08 -28.76 9.85
CA GLN A 336 -14.92 -27.77 9.18
C GLN A 336 -14.16 -26.44 9.14
N ALA A 337 -13.21 -26.34 8.22
CA ALA A 337 -12.51 -25.11 7.92
C ALA A 337 -12.39 -24.99 6.39
N GLU A 338 -12.50 -23.77 5.90
CA GLU A 338 -12.46 -23.41 4.49
C GLU A 338 -11.07 -22.92 4.09
N SER A 339 -10.40 -22.19 4.99
CA SER A 339 -9.06 -21.66 4.73
C SER A 339 -8.21 -21.55 5.99
N VAL A 340 -6.90 -21.51 5.78
CA VAL A 340 -5.91 -21.20 6.83
C VAL A 340 -5.64 -19.70 6.78
N VAL A 341 -5.79 -19.01 7.89
CA VAL A 341 -5.42 -17.59 8.00
C VAL A 341 -3.92 -17.46 8.23
N GLY A 342 -3.37 -18.30 9.11
CA GLY A 342 -1.94 -18.28 9.43
C GLY A 342 -1.62 -19.02 10.72
N GLU A 343 -0.32 -19.08 11.01
CA GLU A 343 0.24 -19.66 12.24
C GLU A 343 0.51 -18.55 13.27
N GLY A 344 0.31 -18.85 14.55
CA GLY A 344 0.48 -17.90 15.65
C GLY A 344 0.34 -18.55 17.03
N HIS A 345 0.24 -17.71 18.06
CA HIS A 345 0.26 -18.08 19.47
C HIS A 345 -0.98 -17.54 20.19
N PHE A 346 -2.11 -18.24 20.16
CA PHE A 346 -3.41 -17.69 20.58
C PHE A 346 -3.78 -18.01 22.03
N THR A 347 -3.68 -19.26 22.47
CA THR A 347 -4.00 -19.63 23.87
C THR A 347 -2.78 -19.49 24.79
N SER A 348 -1.58 -19.64 24.25
CA SER A 348 -0.28 -19.62 24.93
C SER A 348 0.69 -18.73 24.16
N THR A 349 1.77 -18.26 24.79
CA THR A 349 2.81 -17.44 24.13
C THR A 349 3.93 -18.28 23.50
N ARG A 350 3.82 -19.61 23.51
CA ARG A 350 4.87 -20.54 23.08
C ARG A 350 4.39 -21.65 22.16
N ASP A 351 3.11 -21.99 22.22
CA ASP A 351 2.58 -23.12 21.45
C ASP A 351 2.25 -22.66 20.04
N ASP A 352 2.78 -23.35 19.04
CA ASP A 352 2.49 -23.10 17.63
C ASP A 352 1.07 -23.57 17.31
N GLN A 353 0.23 -22.62 16.90
CA GLN A 353 -1.19 -22.82 16.67
C GLN A 353 -1.59 -22.26 15.32
N ILE A 354 -2.63 -22.84 14.73
CA ILE A 354 -3.09 -22.49 13.39
C ILE A 354 -4.47 -21.88 13.53
N LEU A 355 -4.65 -20.67 13.00
CA LEU A 355 -5.96 -20.05 12.89
C LEU A 355 -6.60 -20.44 11.57
N LEU A 356 -7.83 -20.91 11.68
CA LEU A 356 -8.63 -21.42 10.59
C LEU A 356 -9.94 -20.65 10.53
N VAL A 357 -10.41 -20.41 9.31
CA VAL A 357 -11.73 -19.83 9.06
C VAL A 357 -12.62 -20.91 8.49
N GLY A 358 -13.83 -21.04 9.04
CA GLY A 358 -14.90 -21.85 8.50
C GLY A 358 -16.16 -21.00 8.26
N ASP A 359 -17.29 -21.66 8.03
CA ASP A 359 -18.59 -20.99 7.81
C ASP A 359 -18.95 -20.11 9.02
N ASN A 360 -18.76 -18.80 8.84
CA ASN A 360 -18.95 -17.77 9.85
C ASN A 360 -18.29 -18.12 11.20
N SER A 361 -17.14 -18.79 11.19
CA SER A 361 -16.50 -19.34 12.39
C SER A 361 -14.99 -19.26 12.33
N LEU A 362 -14.35 -19.27 13.51
CA LEU A 362 -12.90 -19.33 13.67
C LEU A 362 -12.54 -20.52 14.55
N HIS A 363 -11.49 -21.25 14.16
CA HIS A 363 -10.94 -22.36 14.94
C HIS A 363 -9.45 -22.16 15.18
N VAL A 364 -9.02 -22.36 16.41
CA VAL A 364 -7.60 -22.45 16.77
C VAL A 364 -7.24 -23.91 16.92
N TYR A 365 -6.42 -24.41 16.01
CA TYR A 365 -5.89 -25.77 16.05
C TYR A 365 -4.50 -25.77 16.68
N ASP A 366 -4.31 -26.57 17.72
CA ASP A 366 -3.02 -26.73 18.38
C ASP A 366 -2.26 -27.91 17.76
N VAL A 367 -1.11 -27.61 17.16
CA VAL A 367 -0.32 -28.58 16.39
C VAL A 367 0.24 -29.68 17.29
N ASN A 368 0.64 -29.32 18.52
CA ASN A 368 1.25 -30.26 19.47
C ASN A 368 0.21 -31.18 20.11
N LEU A 369 -0.97 -30.63 20.44
CA LEU A 369 -2.07 -31.40 21.03
C LEU A 369 -2.91 -32.15 20.00
N GLY A 370 -2.77 -31.80 18.72
CA GLY A 370 -3.47 -32.45 17.62
C GLY A 370 -4.99 -32.19 17.59
N LYS A 371 -5.47 -31.10 18.21
CA LYS A 371 -6.90 -30.81 18.37
C LYS A 371 -7.22 -29.32 18.29
N VAL A 372 -8.49 -29.01 18.02
CA VAL A 372 -9.02 -27.65 18.17
C VAL A 372 -9.10 -27.30 19.65
N VAL A 373 -8.47 -26.20 20.05
CA VAL A 373 -8.40 -25.72 21.44
C VAL A 373 -9.32 -24.53 21.71
N ALA A 374 -9.78 -23.86 20.66
CA ALA A 374 -10.76 -22.78 20.77
C ALA A 374 -11.59 -22.67 19.48
N SER A 375 -12.88 -22.38 19.62
CA SER A 375 -13.79 -22.12 18.50
C SER A 375 -14.64 -20.88 18.78
N TYR A 376 -14.81 -20.03 17.77
CA TYR A 376 -15.67 -18.85 17.82
C TYR A 376 -16.69 -18.94 16.70
N GLN A 377 -17.95 -18.65 17.02
CA GLN A 377 -19.02 -18.54 16.04
C GLN A 377 -19.42 -17.07 15.90
N GLY A 378 -19.39 -16.55 14.68
CA GLY A 378 -19.91 -15.24 14.34
C GLY A 378 -21.44 -15.19 14.50
N SER A 379 -21.97 -13.99 14.63
CA SER A 379 -23.43 -13.75 14.64
C SER A 379 -23.85 -13.05 13.34
N ALA A 380 -25.15 -13.00 13.05
CA ALA A 380 -25.65 -12.24 11.90
C ALA A 380 -25.25 -10.74 11.98
N ASP A 381 -25.26 -10.17 13.19
CA ASP A 381 -24.83 -8.78 13.43
C ASP A 381 -23.31 -8.57 13.39
N ASN A 382 -22.53 -9.65 13.53
CA ASN A 382 -21.07 -9.61 13.60
C ASN A 382 -20.49 -10.86 12.92
N PRO A 383 -20.56 -10.93 11.58
CA PRO A 383 -20.05 -12.07 10.86
C PRO A 383 -18.51 -12.15 10.96
N VAL A 384 -17.99 -13.33 10.67
CA VAL A 384 -16.56 -13.61 10.48
C VAL A 384 -16.30 -13.63 8.97
N PRO A 385 -15.74 -12.55 8.38
CA PRO A 385 -15.28 -12.55 6.99
C PRO A 385 -13.96 -13.30 6.83
N ASN A 386 -13.58 -13.58 5.59
CA ASN A 386 -12.26 -14.14 5.24
C ASN A 386 -11.11 -13.12 5.36
N ASP A 387 -11.43 -11.82 5.51
CA ASP A 387 -10.44 -10.78 5.71
C ASP A 387 -10.07 -10.64 7.20
N ILE A 388 -9.05 -11.41 7.58
CA ILE A 388 -8.54 -11.48 8.95
C ILE A 388 -7.03 -11.25 8.94
N ARG A 389 -6.54 -10.60 9.98
CA ARG A 389 -5.12 -10.46 10.30
C ARG A 389 -4.86 -11.03 11.68
N ILE A 390 -3.63 -11.48 11.92
CA ILE A 390 -3.18 -12.01 13.20
C ILE A 390 -1.95 -11.23 13.68
N GLY A 391 -1.78 -11.14 14.99
CA GLY A 391 -0.59 -10.57 15.60
C GLY A 391 -0.80 -10.12 17.04
N PRO A 392 0.27 -9.80 17.76
CA PRO A 392 0.18 -9.53 19.19
C PRO A 392 -0.32 -8.11 19.47
N LEU A 393 -1.12 -7.92 20.53
CA LEU A 393 -1.53 -6.59 21.00
C LEU A 393 -0.47 -5.92 21.90
N VAL A 394 0.42 -6.72 22.48
CA VAL A 394 1.48 -6.28 23.39
C VAL A 394 2.77 -7.06 23.11
N PRO A 395 3.97 -6.50 23.38
CA PRO A 395 5.23 -7.20 23.14
C PRO A 395 5.30 -8.55 23.83
N GLY A 396 5.62 -9.61 23.09
CA GLY A 396 5.71 -10.98 23.63
C GLY A 396 4.40 -11.52 24.19
N GLY A 397 3.28 -10.85 23.90
CA GLY A 397 1.95 -11.32 24.24
C GLY A 397 1.46 -12.39 23.29
N ARG A 398 0.26 -12.91 23.59
CA ARG A 398 -0.45 -13.82 22.69
C ARG A 398 -1.02 -13.05 21.51
N ASP A 399 -1.14 -13.73 20.39
CA ASP A 399 -1.73 -13.19 19.18
C ASP A 399 -3.23 -12.96 19.37
N ALA A 400 -3.64 -11.81 18.86
CA ALA A 400 -5.03 -11.46 18.69
C ALA A 400 -5.44 -11.66 17.23
N VAL A 401 -6.75 -11.77 17.03
CA VAL A 401 -7.37 -11.91 15.73
C VAL A 401 -8.07 -10.61 15.39
N PHE A 402 -7.62 -9.96 14.33
CA PHE A 402 -8.14 -8.70 13.82
C PHE A 402 -9.12 -9.02 12.70
N VAL A 403 -10.40 -8.78 12.93
CA VAL A 403 -11.48 -9.16 12.02
C VAL A 403 -12.00 -7.92 11.30
N ASN A 404 -11.85 -7.87 9.99
CA ASN A 404 -12.33 -6.76 9.15
C ASN A 404 -13.81 -6.90 8.77
N ALA A 405 -14.67 -7.02 9.77
CA ALA A 405 -16.11 -6.90 9.61
C ALA A 405 -16.54 -5.42 9.48
N SER A 406 -17.84 -5.17 9.35
CA SER A 406 -18.42 -3.82 9.36
C SER A 406 -19.33 -3.65 10.58
N PRO A 407 -18.84 -3.07 11.70
CA PRO A 407 -17.50 -2.52 11.95
C PRO A 407 -16.43 -3.57 12.28
N ALA A 408 -15.16 -3.23 12.08
CA ALA A 408 -14.03 -4.12 12.38
C ALA A 408 -13.86 -4.30 13.89
N TYR A 409 -13.36 -5.46 14.34
CA TYR A 409 -13.18 -5.76 15.76
C TYR A 409 -11.95 -6.64 16.04
N ILE A 410 -11.50 -6.65 17.29
CA ILE A 410 -10.36 -7.46 17.74
C ILE A 410 -10.85 -8.52 18.72
N LEU A 411 -10.48 -9.76 18.47
CA LEU A 411 -10.70 -10.89 19.36
C LEU A 411 -9.38 -11.35 19.99
N THR A 412 -9.45 -11.77 21.23
CA THR A 412 -8.36 -12.47 21.93
C THR A 412 -8.87 -13.80 22.45
N VAL A 413 -7.99 -14.79 22.55
CA VAL A 413 -8.30 -16.08 23.16
C VAL A 413 -7.67 -16.14 24.53
N SER A 414 -8.38 -16.59 25.56
CA SER A 414 -7.83 -16.86 26.89
C SER A 414 -7.04 -18.18 26.91
N PRO A 415 -6.19 -18.44 27.93
CA PRO A 415 -5.46 -19.70 28.00
C PRO A 415 -6.38 -20.92 28.09
N GLN A 416 -7.62 -20.72 28.54
CA GLN A 416 -8.67 -21.71 28.63
C GLN A 416 -9.46 -21.89 27.32
N GLY A 417 -9.07 -21.22 26.22
CA GLY A 417 -9.75 -21.33 24.93
C GLY A 417 -11.02 -20.49 24.80
N THR A 418 -11.35 -19.65 25.79
CA THR A 418 -12.51 -18.74 25.70
C THR A 418 -12.16 -17.49 24.91
N TRP A 419 -12.97 -17.16 23.91
CA TRP A 419 -12.85 -15.95 23.10
C TRP A 419 -13.41 -14.73 23.81
N LYS A 420 -12.72 -13.60 23.65
CA LYS A 420 -13.18 -12.30 24.14
C LYS A 420 -12.93 -11.23 23.09
N ARG A 421 -13.98 -10.47 22.78
CA ARG A 421 -13.86 -9.23 22.00
C ARG A 421 -13.29 -8.13 22.90
N VAL A 422 -12.18 -7.56 22.49
CA VAL A 422 -11.45 -6.54 23.28
C VAL A 422 -11.56 -5.14 22.70
N TYR A 423 -11.96 -5.03 21.43
CA TYR A 423 -12.16 -3.76 20.75
C TYR A 423 -13.18 -3.91 19.61
N THR A 424 -13.97 -2.87 19.37
CA THR A 424 -14.83 -2.69 18.19
C THR A 424 -14.57 -1.31 17.63
N ALA A 425 -14.34 -1.21 16.33
CA ALA A 425 -14.08 0.06 15.67
C ALA A 425 -15.33 0.95 15.72
N PRO A 426 -15.17 2.26 15.97
CA PRO A 426 -16.29 3.19 15.97
C PRO A 426 -16.84 3.48 14.58
N SER A 427 -16.08 3.18 13.52
CA SER A 427 -16.47 3.36 12.12
C SER A 427 -16.58 2.02 11.40
N GLN A 428 -17.60 1.90 10.54
CA GLN A 428 -17.80 0.77 9.64
C GLN A 428 -16.74 0.68 8.53
N SER A 429 -16.04 1.79 8.24
CA SER A 429 -15.03 1.86 7.18
C SER A 429 -13.60 1.66 7.66
N PHE A 430 -13.39 1.49 8.97
CA PHE A 430 -12.07 1.22 9.54
C PHE A 430 -11.65 -0.21 9.21
N ARG A 431 -10.41 -0.40 8.74
CA ARG A 431 -9.86 -1.74 8.45
C ARG A 431 -8.46 -1.89 9.04
N PHE A 432 -8.17 -3.09 9.50
CA PHE A 432 -6.83 -3.56 9.87
C PHE A 432 -6.11 -4.05 8.62
N GLU A 433 -4.86 -3.66 8.46
CA GLU A 433 -4.03 -4.07 7.32
C GLU A 433 -3.03 -5.15 7.73
N THR A 434 -2.28 -4.91 8.81
CA THR A 434 -1.31 -5.87 9.36
C THR A 434 -0.83 -5.42 10.75
N VAL A 435 0.02 -6.21 11.41
CA VAL A 435 0.69 -5.87 12.68
C VAL A 435 2.20 -5.91 12.49
N LEU A 436 2.85 -4.76 12.69
CA LEU A 436 4.32 -4.68 12.72
C LEU A 436 4.84 -4.93 14.12
N THR A 437 5.85 -5.79 14.24
CA THR A 437 6.54 -6.06 15.51
C THR A 437 8.04 -5.74 15.38
N GLY A 438 8.76 -5.58 16.50
CA GLY A 438 10.21 -5.38 16.50
C GLY A 438 10.72 -4.01 16.04
N VAL A 439 9.87 -3.14 15.48
CA VAL A 439 10.24 -1.77 15.06
C VAL A 439 10.26 -0.78 16.23
N ARG A 440 9.28 -0.91 17.13
CA ARG A 440 9.07 -0.05 18.30
C ARG A 440 8.93 -0.93 19.55
N PRO A 441 9.01 -0.36 20.77
CA PRO A 441 8.81 -1.12 22.01
C PRO A 441 7.39 -1.68 22.19
N TYR A 442 6.48 -1.46 21.24
CA TYR A 442 5.12 -1.98 21.21
C TYR A 442 4.78 -2.40 19.77
N PRO A 443 3.90 -3.41 19.57
CA PRO A 443 3.36 -3.73 18.26
C PRO A 443 2.61 -2.53 17.67
N GLU A 444 2.83 -2.24 16.39
CA GLU A 444 2.07 -1.25 15.65
C GLU A 444 0.98 -1.95 14.83
N ILE A 445 -0.28 -1.67 15.16
CA ILE A 445 -1.43 -2.16 14.41
C ILE A 445 -1.64 -1.20 13.24
N LEU A 446 -1.31 -1.65 12.04
CA LEU A 446 -1.44 -0.87 10.81
C LEU A 446 -2.87 -0.98 10.28
N THR A 447 -3.39 0.16 9.84
CA THR A 447 -4.82 0.34 9.57
C THR A 447 -5.05 1.28 8.40
N ASN A 448 -6.19 1.10 7.75
CA ASN A 448 -6.80 2.07 6.86
C ASN A 448 -7.91 2.79 7.60
N ASP A 449 -7.56 3.97 8.11
CA ASP A 449 -8.34 4.72 9.07
C ASP A 449 -9.13 5.84 8.38
N PRO A 450 -10.46 5.91 8.54
CA PRO A 450 -11.28 6.90 7.87
C PRO A 450 -10.92 8.35 8.25
N SER A 451 -11.19 9.26 7.32
CA SER A 451 -11.19 10.70 7.58
C SER A 451 -12.17 11.04 8.70
N TYR A 452 -11.83 12.04 9.52
CA TYR A 452 -12.75 12.58 10.53
C TYR A 452 -13.92 13.36 9.92
N VAL A 453 -13.86 13.66 8.62
CA VAL A 453 -14.96 14.31 7.90
C VAL A 453 -16.09 13.31 7.72
N ARG A 454 -17.14 13.48 8.54
CA ARG A 454 -18.39 12.72 8.49
C ARG A 454 -18.90 12.73 7.03
N ASN A 455 -18.98 11.55 6.41
CA ASN A 455 -19.37 11.28 5.00
C ASN A 455 -18.25 11.22 3.94
N SER A 456 -16.97 11.29 4.32
CA SER A 456 -15.87 11.02 3.38
C SER A 456 -15.46 9.54 3.42
N PRO A 457 -15.51 8.79 2.30
CA PRO A 457 -15.02 7.42 2.24
C PRO A 457 -13.48 7.33 2.24
N VAL A 458 -12.79 8.47 2.29
CA VAL A 458 -11.33 8.55 2.26
C VAL A 458 -10.73 7.88 3.50
N ARG A 459 -9.79 6.96 3.26
CA ARG A 459 -9.01 6.28 4.29
C ARG A 459 -7.54 6.68 4.18
N TYR A 460 -6.90 6.77 5.33
CA TYR A 460 -5.50 7.12 5.47
C TYR A 460 -4.75 6.00 6.17
N PHE A 461 -3.59 5.67 5.61
CA PHE A 461 -2.69 4.70 6.20
C PHE A 461 -2.20 5.19 7.56
N SER A 462 -2.53 4.45 8.62
CA SER A 462 -2.32 4.87 10.01
C SER A 462 -1.85 3.72 10.88
N ALA A 463 -1.14 4.02 11.96
CA ALA A 463 -0.82 3.05 12.99
C ALA A 463 -1.45 3.38 14.34
N TYR A 464 -1.80 2.32 15.04
CA TYR A 464 -2.37 2.36 16.37
C TYR A 464 -1.58 1.47 17.32
N ARG A 465 -1.58 1.86 18.61
CA ARG A 465 -1.23 0.95 19.71
C ARG A 465 -2.49 0.58 20.47
N PHE A 466 -2.57 -0.66 20.91
CA PHE A 466 -3.62 -1.09 21.81
C PHE A 466 -3.30 -0.68 23.25
N VAL A 467 -4.24 -0.02 23.92
CA VAL A 467 -4.15 0.35 25.33
C VAL A 467 -5.24 -0.40 26.09
N PRO A 468 -4.88 -1.38 26.94
CA PRO A 468 -5.86 -2.15 27.69
C PRO A 468 -6.50 -1.33 28.82
N ASN A 469 -7.79 -1.58 29.05
CA ASN A 469 -8.57 -1.15 30.20
C ASN A 469 -8.50 -2.20 31.30
N ALA A 470 -8.90 -1.82 32.53
CA ALA A 470 -8.90 -2.71 33.69
C ALA A 470 -9.79 -3.96 33.53
N ASP A 471 -10.85 -3.87 32.72
CA ASP A 471 -11.77 -4.97 32.44
C ASP A 471 -11.27 -5.91 31.32
N GLY A 472 -10.08 -5.67 30.76
CA GLY A 472 -9.50 -6.43 29.67
C GLY A 472 -10.09 -6.13 28.28
N THR A 473 -10.97 -5.12 28.15
CA THR A 473 -11.18 -4.44 26.86
C THR A 473 -10.06 -3.43 26.63
N GLY A 474 -10.07 -2.68 25.53
CA GLY A 474 -9.10 -1.61 25.34
C GLY A 474 -9.51 -0.63 24.25
N GLN A 475 -8.63 0.34 24.04
CA GLN A 475 -8.79 1.34 22.99
C GLN A 475 -7.56 1.36 22.09
N LEU A 476 -7.79 1.68 20.82
CA LEU A 476 -6.72 1.96 19.89
C LEU A 476 -6.34 3.44 19.99
N VAL A 477 -5.09 3.72 20.36
CA VAL A 477 -4.53 5.07 20.39
C VAL A 477 -3.64 5.27 19.16
N ARG A 478 -3.99 6.25 18.33
CA ARG A 478 -3.27 6.54 17.09
C ARG A 478 -1.86 7.02 17.41
N ILE A 479 -0.88 6.39 16.78
CA ILE A 479 0.55 6.76 16.88
C ILE A 479 0.86 7.78 15.79
N TRP A 480 0.48 7.45 14.56
CA TRP A 480 0.72 8.28 13.38
C TRP A 480 -0.34 8.03 12.31
N ARG A 481 -0.43 8.99 11.38
CA ARG A 481 -1.28 8.95 10.19
C ARG A 481 -0.49 9.52 9.01
N VAL A 482 -0.44 8.79 7.91
CA VAL A 482 0.13 9.24 6.64
C VAL A 482 -1.03 9.69 5.74
N PHE A 483 -0.98 10.94 5.29
CA PHE A 483 -2.02 11.54 4.44
C PHE A 483 -1.85 11.16 2.96
N ARG A 484 -1.68 9.85 2.72
CA ARG A 484 -1.72 9.21 1.41
C ARG A 484 -2.93 8.28 1.39
N THR A 485 -3.80 8.48 0.42
CA THR A 485 -5.02 7.68 0.24
C THR A 485 -4.74 6.47 -0.64
N ASN A 486 -5.66 5.50 -0.62
CA ASN A 486 -5.64 4.33 -1.51
C ASN A 486 -4.44 3.39 -1.27
N VAL A 487 -3.86 3.40 -0.06
CA VAL A 487 -2.83 2.43 0.32
C VAL A 487 -3.52 1.11 0.63
N VAL A 488 -3.15 0.06 -0.10
CA VAL A 488 -3.71 -1.29 0.01
C VAL A 488 -2.59 -2.33 -0.01
N ASN A 489 -2.94 -3.59 0.24
CA ASN A 489 -2.03 -4.73 0.23
C ASN A 489 -0.73 -4.50 1.03
N VAL A 490 -0.89 -4.05 2.29
CA VAL A 490 0.25 -3.71 3.16
C VAL A 490 0.81 -4.98 3.78
N THR A 491 1.96 -5.40 3.27
CA THR A 491 2.57 -6.69 3.60
C THR A 491 3.94 -6.49 4.25
N PRO A 492 4.14 -6.97 5.49
CA PRO A 492 5.46 -6.98 6.12
C PRO A 492 6.42 -7.92 5.38
N LEU A 493 7.68 -7.50 5.30
CA LEU A 493 8.71 -8.18 4.53
C LEU A 493 10.07 -8.07 5.23
N HIS A 494 10.80 -9.18 5.28
CA HIS A 494 12.18 -9.21 5.72
C HIS A 494 13.13 -9.32 4.52
N LEU A 495 13.72 -8.19 4.11
CA LEU A 495 14.61 -8.16 2.95
C LEU A 495 16.05 -8.50 3.28
N ALA A 496 16.68 -9.24 2.37
CA ALA A 496 18.11 -9.56 2.48
C ALA A 496 18.96 -8.28 2.53
N GLY A 497 19.77 -8.18 3.60
CA GLY A 497 20.64 -7.04 3.86
C GLY A 497 19.97 -5.82 4.49
N VAL A 498 18.68 -5.90 4.85
CA VAL A 498 17.97 -4.86 5.58
C VAL A 498 17.71 -5.35 7.01
N PRO A 499 18.21 -4.65 8.06
CA PRO A 499 18.16 -5.17 9.43
C PRO A 499 16.76 -5.16 10.04
N ASN A 500 15.91 -4.23 9.60
CA ASN A 500 14.56 -4.06 10.12
C ASN A 500 13.53 -4.59 9.11
N GLU A 501 12.39 -5.05 9.62
CA GLU A 501 11.22 -5.34 8.80
C GLU A 501 10.82 -4.10 7.98
N VAL A 502 10.48 -4.33 6.72
CA VAL A 502 9.98 -3.31 5.80
C VAL A 502 8.53 -3.65 5.43
N LEU A 503 7.84 -2.69 4.84
CA LEU A 503 6.50 -2.89 4.30
C LEU A 503 6.55 -2.78 2.79
N ALA A 504 5.97 -3.75 2.10
CA ALA A 504 5.49 -3.57 0.74
C ALA A 504 4.05 -3.08 0.80
N LEU A 505 3.71 -2.14 -0.08
CA LEU A 505 2.36 -1.60 -0.20
C LEU A 505 2.07 -1.24 -1.65
N ASP A 506 0.80 -1.28 -2.01
CA ASP A 506 0.31 -0.91 -3.32
C ASP A 506 -0.60 0.33 -3.23
N ILE A 507 -0.62 1.14 -4.28
CA ILE A 507 -1.48 2.31 -4.39
C ILE A 507 -2.61 1.99 -5.37
N TYR A 508 -3.79 1.70 -4.80
CA TYR A 508 -4.96 1.27 -5.54
C TYR A 508 -5.30 2.21 -6.71
N GLY A 509 -5.42 1.61 -7.89
CA GLY A 509 -5.78 2.25 -9.15
C GLY A 509 -4.62 2.91 -9.90
N THR A 510 -3.38 2.74 -9.45
CA THR A 510 -2.20 3.37 -10.08
C THR A 510 -1.19 2.36 -10.64
N GLY A 511 -1.13 1.16 -10.06
CA GLY A 511 -0.04 0.19 -10.30
C GLY A 511 1.28 0.58 -9.63
N ASP A 512 1.30 1.65 -8.84
CA ASP A 512 2.48 2.04 -8.06
C ASP A 512 2.55 1.19 -6.79
N TYR A 513 3.69 0.54 -6.58
CA TYR A 513 4.01 -0.11 -5.32
C TYR A 513 5.21 0.56 -4.67
N LEU A 514 5.17 0.64 -3.34
CA LEU A 514 6.27 1.18 -2.55
C LEU A 514 6.80 0.12 -1.59
N ILE A 515 8.11 0.14 -1.40
CA ILE A 515 8.76 -0.57 -0.31
C ILE A 515 9.32 0.46 0.65
N ILE A 516 8.75 0.49 1.85
CA ILE A 516 9.01 1.50 2.86
C ILE A 516 9.59 0.86 4.13
N SER A 517 10.59 1.52 4.71
CA SER A 517 11.20 1.10 5.97
C SER A 517 10.87 2.10 7.07
N PRO A 518 10.47 1.68 8.28
CA PRO A 518 10.21 2.59 9.38
C PRO A 518 11.41 3.51 9.67
N SER A 519 11.12 4.79 9.89
CA SER A 519 12.12 5.82 10.17
C SER A 519 11.86 6.46 11.53
N ASN A 520 12.92 6.62 12.32
CA ASN A 520 12.90 7.38 13.57
C ASN A 520 13.32 8.85 13.37
N VAL A 521 13.52 9.29 12.12
CA VAL A 521 13.90 10.68 11.84
C VAL A 521 12.67 11.57 12.05
N PRO A 522 12.72 12.58 12.95
CA PRO A 522 11.59 13.44 13.27
C PRO A 522 11.41 14.53 12.20
N VAL A 523 11.16 14.13 10.95
CA VAL A 523 11.10 15.04 9.80
C VAL A 523 9.99 16.07 9.95
N LEU A 524 8.79 15.66 10.38
CA LEU A 524 7.66 16.56 10.59
C LEU A 524 7.94 17.58 11.72
N PRO A 525 8.35 17.17 12.95
CA PRO A 525 8.75 18.13 13.99
C PRO A 525 9.87 19.09 13.54
N ALA A 526 10.87 18.58 12.81
CA ALA A 526 11.95 19.41 12.28
C ALA A 526 11.43 20.44 11.26
N ALA A 527 10.54 20.05 10.36
CA ALA A 527 9.93 20.95 9.40
C ALA A 527 9.09 22.04 10.09
N CYS A 528 8.33 21.69 11.12
CA CYS A 528 7.60 22.64 11.96
C CYS A 528 8.54 23.63 12.65
N ALA A 529 9.65 23.14 13.23
CA ALA A 529 10.64 23.98 13.90
C ALA A 529 11.34 24.95 12.93
N VAL A 530 11.70 24.48 11.73
CA VAL A 530 12.28 25.32 10.66
C VAL A 530 11.28 26.36 10.20
N LEU A 531 10.01 25.99 9.98
CA LEU A 531 8.95 26.93 9.60
C LEU A 531 8.76 28.02 10.66
N ALA A 532 8.68 27.62 11.94
CA ALA A 532 8.59 28.55 13.05
C ALA A 532 9.81 29.49 13.12
N ALA A 533 11.03 28.96 12.96
CA ALA A 533 12.25 29.76 12.93
C ALA A 533 12.27 30.78 11.78
N ILE A 534 11.78 30.40 10.59
CA ILE A 534 11.68 31.31 9.43
C ILE A 534 10.65 32.43 9.70
N ILE A 535 9.51 32.10 10.31
CA ILE A 535 8.47 33.08 10.66
C ILE A 535 8.98 34.02 11.75
N VAL A 536 9.43 33.49 12.89
CA VAL A 536 9.91 34.27 14.05
C VAL A 536 11.14 35.09 13.68
N GLY A 537 12.12 34.47 13.00
CA GLY A 537 13.32 35.16 12.51
C GLY A 537 12.99 36.29 11.53
N GLY A 538 12.01 36.09 10.65
CA GLY A 538 11.51 37.15 9.76
C GLY A 538 10.92 38.34 10.52
N TRP A 539 10.20 38.08 11.61
CA TRP A 539 9.67 39.13 12.50
C TRP A 539 10.78 39.85 13.29
N LEU A 540 11.73 39.12 13.87
CA LEU A 540 12.82 39.68 14.68
C LEU A 540 13.82 40.49 13.83
N TYR A 541 14.13 40.03 12.62
CA TYR A 541 15.05 40.70 11.70
C TYR A 541 14.38 41.78 10.85
N ARG A 542 13.10 42.07 11.11
CA ARG A 542 12.43 43.23 10.57
C ARG A 542 12.99 44.43 11.33
N PRO A 543 13.85 45.28 10.74
CA PRO A 543 14.35 46.44 11.45
C PRO A 543 13.11 47.19 11.95
N ARG A 544 13.07 47.43 13.28
CA ARG A 544 12.12 48.35 13.89
C ARG A 544 12.09 49.56 12.99
N ARG A 545 10.89 49.92 12.51
CA ARG A 545 10.62 51.12 11.71
C ARG A 545 11.67 52.17 12.10
N GLU A 546 12.59 52.48 11.20
CA GLU A 546 13.29 53.76 11.27
C GLU A 546 12.19 54.79 11.50
N GLY A 547 12.37 55.62 12.54
CA GLY A 547 11.42 56.65 12.94
C GLY A 547 10.96 57.45 11.72
N GLU A 548 9.76 58.00 11.68
CA GLU A 548 9.48 59.29 12.34
C GLU A 548 10.47 60.43 12.02
N GLU A 549 11.34 60.28 11.02
CA GLU A 549 12.05 61.38 10.38
C GLU A 549 11.45 61.60 8.99
N GLY A 550 10.45 62.47 8.93
CA GLY A 550 9.81 62.86 7.67
C GLY A 550 8.44 63.52 7.78
N SER A 551 7.95 63.86 8.98
CA SER A 551 6.83 64.79 9.13
C SER A 551 7.02 65.71 10.32
N ARG A 552 7.77 66.79 10.11
CA ARG A 552 7.38 68.15 10.50
C ARG A 552 8.18 69.15 9.69
#